data_AF-A0A813MIN8-F1
#
_entry.id   AF-A0A813MIN8-F1
#
_cell.length_a   1.000
_cell.length_b   1.000
_cell.length_c   1.000
_cell.angle_alpha   90.00
_cell.angle_beta   90.00
_cell.angle_gamma   90.00
#
_symmetry.space_group_name_H-M   'P 1'
#
loop_
_entity.id
_entity.type
_entity.pdbx_description
1 polymer ?
#
loop_
_entity_poly.entity_id
_entity_poly.type
_entity_poly.pdbx_seq_one_letter_code
_entity_poly.pdbx_strand_id
1 'polypeptide(L)'
;MNKNELFSSFTYEQKTRFCLLQIWNEDNSNEFLSLILTDYLNYWTGSFTKNQIEHASNTHSFDLDSIKAQFLQAFSETIEPNYSLKITGLEKKTLELKKVLEEEVKVKIISLELKIADDPSPVSERIFNYSITKIDSLESKIDNLQNEVKRLANEKNEAIQTLKECVEQKENLEYDLYSKFVEVLNEKKAKIRELVKDDDDE
;
A
#
# COMPACT_ATOMS: atom_id res chain seq x y z
N MET A 1 -5.59 -14.00 -12.92
CA MET A 1 -6.98 -13.76 -12.50
C MET A 1 -6.95 -12.58 -11.55
N ASN A 2 -7.34 -11.39 -12.02
CA ASN A 2 -7.23 -10.15 -11.24
C ASN A 2 -8.43 -10.08 -10.28
N LYS A 3 -8.32 -10.79 -9.16
CA LYS A 3 -9.30 -10.76 -8.08
C LYS A 3 -8.82 -9.82 -6.98
N ASN A 4 -9.60 -8.77 -6.73
CA ASN A 4 -9.34 -7.87 -5.61
C ASN A 4 -10.40 -8.11 -4.53
N GLU A 5 -9.95 -8.56 -3.37
CA GLU A 5 -10.82 -9.03 -2.30
C GLU A 5 -10.52 -8.24 -1.04
N LEU A 6 -11.57 -7.67 -0.43
CA LEU A 6 -11.46 -6.90 0.80
C LEU A 6 -12.51 -7.37 1.79
N PHE A 7 -12.07 -7.63 3.01
CA PHE A 7 -12.94 -7.96 4.14
C PHE A 7 -12.89 -6.85 5.17
N SER A 8 -14.05 -6.29 5.48
CA SER A 8 -14.18 -5.10 6.31
C SER A 8 -15.23 -5.32 7.39
N SER A 9 -14.99 -4.78 8.58
CA SER A 9 -15.97 -4.79 9.67
C SER A 9 -16.34 -3.37 10.05
N PHE A 10 -17.63 -3.10 10.29
CA PHE A 10 -18.12 -1.77 10.65
C PHE A 10 -19.32 -1.85 11.57
N THR A 11 -19.56 -0.80 12.35
CA THR A 11 -20.72 -0.67 13.23
C THR A 11 -21.79 0.18 12.56
N TYR A 12 -23.01 -0.34 12.47
CA TYR A 12 -24.15 0.38 11.92
C TYR A 12 -25.10 0.78 13.07
N GLU A 13 -25.57 2.04 13.04
CA GLU A 13 -26.49 2.65 14.02
C GLU A 13 -26.07 2.47 15.50
N GLN A 14 -24.76 2.39 15.76
CA GLN A 14 -24.16 2.23 17.10
C GLN A 14 -24.65 1.00 17.89
N LYS A 15 -25.27 0.02 17.23
CA LYS A 15 -25.90 -1.13 17.88
C LYS A 15 -25.48 -2.48 17.31
N THR A 16 -25.28 -2.55 15.99
CA THR A 16 -25.02 -3.83 15.32
C THR A 16 -23.74 -3.76 14.52
N ARG A 17 -22.85 -4.73 14.73
CA ARG A 17 -21.62 -4.90 13.95
C ARG A 17 -21.92 -5.77 12.74
N PHE A 18 -21.52 -5.30 11.58
CA PHE A 18 -21.58 -6.03 10.33
C PHE A 18 -20.16 -6.29 9.82
N CYS A 19 -20.02 -7.37 9.06
CA CYS A 19 -18.86 -7.60 8.20
C CYS A 19 -19.31 -7.66 6.74
N LEU A 20 -18.46 -7.15 5.85
CA LEU A 20 -18.64 -7.19 4.41
C LEU A 20 -17.39 -7.78 3.77
N LEU A 21 -17.55 -8.88 3.05
CA LEU A 21 -16.56 -9.38 2.10
C LEU A 21 -16.98 -8.93 0.70
N GLN A 22 -16.10 -8.20 0.03
CA GLN A 22 -16.25 -7.79 -1.35
C GLN A 22 -15.19 -8.46 -2.22
N ILE A 23 -15.62 -9.00 -3.36
CA ILE A 23 -14.76 -9.74 -4.29
C ILE A 23 -15.00 -9.13 -5.68
N TRP A 24 -14.03 -8.37 -6.15
CA TRP A 24 -14.01 -7.77 -7.47
C TRP A 24 -13.27 -8.69 -8.43
N ASN A 25 -13.93 -9.13 -9.49
CA ASN A 25 -13.38 -10.04 -10.49
C ASN A 25 -13.42 -9.37 -11.87
N GLU A 26 -12.31 -8.75 -12.25
CA GLU A 26 -12.23 -7.98 -13.50
C GLU A 26 -12.42 -8.85 -14.75
N ASP A 27 -12.04 -10.12 -14.64
CA ASP A 27 -12.06 -11.10 -15.73
C ASP A 27 -13.45 -11.73 -15.94
N ASN A 28 -14.39 -11.58 -15.00
CA ASN A 28 -15.73 -12.19 -15.07
C ASN A 28 -16.82 -11.14 -15.28
N SER A 29 -17.37 -11.07 -16.50
CA SER A 29 -18.45 -10.14 -16.83
C SER A 29 -19.78 -10.46 -16.14
N ASN A 30 -20.02 -11.74 -15.83
CA ASN A 30 -21.27 -12.21 -15.22
C ASN A 30 -21.27 -12.10 -13.69
N GLU A 31 -20.09 -12.02 -13.09
CA GLU A 31 -19.90 -11.81 -11.65
C GLU A 31 -18.70 -10.88 -11.45
N PHE A 32 -18.89 -9.61 -11.81
CA PHE A 32 -17.86 -8.60 -11.68
C PHE A 32 -17.64 -8.21 -10.22
N LEU A 33 -18.73 -8.21 -9.44
CA LEU A 33 -18.70 -7.97 -8.00
C LEU A 33 -19.52 -9.06 -7.28
N SER A 34 -18.91 -9.70 -6.30
CA SER A 34 -19.62 -10.55 -5.33
C SER A 34 -19.51 -9.92 -3.94
N LEU A 35 -20.65 -9.76 -3.26
CA LEU A 35 -20.76 -9.19 -1.92
C LEU A 35 -21.34 -10.23 -0.97
N ILE A 36 -20.74 -10.29 0.23
CA ILE A 36 -21.24 -11.09 1.34
C ILE A 36 -21.29 -10.19 2.57
N LEU A 37 -22.49 -9.85 3.01
CA LEU A 37 -22.76 -9.08 4.22
C LEU A 37 -23.20 -10.04 5.33
N THR A 38 -22.69 -9.88 6.54
CA THR A 38 -23.12 -10.68 7.69
C THR A 38 -23.20 -9.85 8.97
N ASP A 39 -24.18 -10.16 9.82
CA ASP A 39 -24.30 -9.68 11.20
C ASP A 39 -23.93 -10.78 12.22
N TYR A 40 -23.19 -11.80 11.77
CA TYR A 40 -22.81 -13.02 12.51
C TYR A 40 -23.96 -14.00 12.79
N LEU A 41 -25.21 -13.61 12.57
CA LEU A 41 -26.38 -14.48 12.69
C LEU A 41 -26.90 -14.92 11.32
N ASN A 42 -26.94 -13.98 10.39
CA ASN A 42 -27.44 -14.14 9.04
C ASN A 42 -26.37 -13.72 8.03
N TYR A 43 -26.54 -14.20 6.81
CA TYR A 43 -25.68 -13.88 5.69
C TYR A 43 -26.54 -13.40 4.53
N TRP A 44 -26.16 -12.28 3.93
CA TRP A 44 -26.79 -11.75 2.72
C TRP A 44 -25.76 -11.70 1.60
N THR A 45 -26.08 -12.31 0.47
CA THR A 45 -25.18 -12.43 -0.67
C THR A 45 -25.75 -11.73 -1.90
N GLY A 46 -24.87 -11.27 -2.78
CA GLY A 46 -25.25 -10.70 -4.06
C GLY A 46 -24.09 -10.76 -5.05
N SER A 47 -24.40 -11.16 -6.28
CA SER A 47 -23.45 -11.19 -7.39
C SER A 47 -23.97 -10.28 -8.50
N PHE A 48 -23.12 -9.37 -8.97
CA PHE A 48 -23.50 -8.26 -9.85
C PHE A 48 -22.60 -8.20 -11.08
N THR A 49 -23.23 -7.98 -12.24
CA THR A 49 -22.54 -7.70 -13.50
C THR A 49 -22.13 -6.23 -13.60
N LYS A 50 -21.24 -5.91 -14.55
CA LYS A 50 -20.86 -4.52 -14.86
C LYS A 50 -22.09 -3.64 -15.14
N ASN A 51 -22.98 -4.11 -16.01
CA ASN A 51 -24.20 -3.37 -16.37
C ASN A 51 -25.12 -3.16 -15.17
N GLN A 52 -25.25 -4.15 -14.28
CA GLN A 52 -26.06 -3.99 -13.06
C GLN A 52 -25.50 -2.93 -12.11
N ILE A 53 -24.17 -2.83 -12.01
CA ILE A 53 -23.49 -1.81 -11.20
C ILE A 53 -23.69 -0.42 -11.81
N GLU A 54 -23.56 -0.29 -13.13
CA GLU A 54 -23.82 0.97 -13.85
C GLU A 54 -25.28 1.43 -13.75
N HIS A 55 -26.23 0.49 -13.76
CA HIS A 55 -27.65 0.82 -13.55
C HIS A 55 -27.98 1.13 -12.09
N ALA A 56 -27.27 0.50 -11.15
CA ALA A 56 -27.45 0.73 -9.71
C ALA A 56 -26.74 2.00 -9.21
N SER A 57 -25.81 2.53 -9.99
CA SER A 57 -25.13 3.79 -9.72
C SER A 57 -25.95 4.98 -10.20
N ASN A 58 -25.65 6.17 -9.67
CA ASN A 58 -26.27 7.38 -10.19
C ASN A 58 -25.72 7.63 -11.61
N THR A 59 -26.57 7.47 -12.62
CA THR A 59 -26.26 7.23 -14.05
C THR A 59 -25.33 8.25 -14.71
N HIS A 60 -25.03 9.38 -14.07
CA HIS A 60 -24.31 10.51 -14.66
C HIS A 60 -23.05 10.96 -13.90
N SER A 61 -22.63 10.27 -12.82
CA SER A 61 -21.59 10.81 -11.93
C SER A 61 -20.33 9.96 -11.74
N PHE A 62 -20.39 8.64 -11.93
CA PHE A 62 -19.24 7.76 -11.64
C PHE A 62 -19.10 6.66 -12.70
N ASP A 63 -17.88 6.47 -13.21
CA ASP A 63 -17.51 5.30 -14.00
C ASP A 63 -17.26 4.07 -13.09
N LEU A 64 -17.12 2.88 -13.69
CA LEU A 64 -16.94 1.61 -12.95
C LEU A 64 -15.69 1.58 -12.08
N ASP A 65 -14.57 2.14 -12.56
CA ASP A 65 -13.31 2.13 -11.83
C ASP A 65 -13.36 3.10 -10.64
N SER A 66 -14.01 4.25 -10.82
CA SER A 66 -14.33 5.23 -9.79
C SER A 66 -15.25 4.64 -8.74
N ILE A 67 -16.31 3.91 -9.14
CA ILE A 67 -17.19 3.21 -8.21
C ILE A 67 -16.40 2.19 -7.39
N LYS A 68 -15.55 1.38 -8.04
CA LYS A 68 -14.69 0.41 -7.36
C LYS A 68 -13.75 1.09 -6.36
N ALA A 69 -13.08 2.17 -6.77
CA ALA A 69 -12.19 2.92 -5.89
C ALA A 69 -12.93 3.52 -4.68
N GLN A 70 -14.11 4.11 -4.90
CA GLN A 70 -14.92 4.70 -3.85
C GLN A 70 -15.48 3.63 -2.90
N PHE A 71 -15.85 2.46 -3.41
CA PHE A 71 -16.31 1.35 -2.60
C PHE A 71 -15.16 0.73 -1.80
N LEU A 72 -13.97 0.56 -2.38
CA LEU A 72 -12.78 0.13 -1.66
C LEU A 72 -12.39 1.12 -0.56
N GLN A 73 -12.41 2.42 -0.86
CA GLN A 73 -12.11 3.48 0.10
C GLN A 73 -13.15 3.54 1.23
N ALA A 74 -14.44 3.42 0.90
CA ALA A 74 -15.51 3.43 1.91
C ALA A 74 -15.40 2.28 2.93
N PHE A 75 -14.66 1.22 2.61
CA PHE A 75 -14.53 0.03 3.45
C PHE A 75 -13.07 -0.30 3.79
N SER A 76 -12.10 0.61 3.61
CA SER A 76 -10.66 0.26 3.68
C SER A 76 -10.15 -0.08 5.07
N GLU A 77 -10.84 0.25 6.15
CA GLU A 77 -10.49 -0.12 7.54
C GLU A 77 -11.68 0.10 8.50
N THR A 78 -12.32 1.27 8.35
CA THR A 78 -13.62 1.66 8.90
C THR A 78 -14.36 2.46 7.84
N ILE A 79 -15.68 2.70 8.01
CA ILE A 79 -16.39 3.61 7.10
C ILE A 79 -15.78 5.00 7.28
N GLU A 80 -15.05 5.49 6.27
CA GLU A 80 -14.48 6.83 6.32
C GLU A 80 -15.61 7.87 6.54
N PRO A 81 -15.36 8.97 7.28
CA PRO A 81 -16.40 9.92 7.68
C PRO A 81 -17.07 10.65 6.50
N ASN A 82 -16.41 10.65 5.34
CA ASN A 82 -16.92 11.14 4.06
C ASN A 82 -17.87 10.15 3.36
N TYR A 83 -18.20 9.00 3.97
CA TYR A 83 -19.20 8.07 3.45
C TYR A 83 -20.33 7.82 4.45
N SER A 84 -21.54 7.70 3.92
CA SER A 84 -22.74 7.34 4.66
C SER A 84 -23.25 6.02 4.09
N LEU A 85 -23.22 4.98 4.92
CA LEU A 85 -23.81 3.69 4.61
C LEU A 85 -25.26 3.64 5.10
N LYS A 86 -26.15 3.07 4.30
CA LYS A 86 -27.53 2.77 4.71
C LYS A 86 -27.84 1.32 4.38
N ILE A 87 -28.27 0.56 5.39
CA ILE A 87 -28.68 -0.84 5.24
C ILE A 87 -30.18 -0.91 5.55
N THR A 88 -31.00 -1.27 4.57
CA THR A 88 -32.46 -1.38 4.73
C THR A 88 -32.98 -2.75 4.34
N GLY A 89 -34.05 -3.19 5.01
CA GLY A 89 -34.73 -4.45 4.72
C GLY A 89 -34.29 -5.61 5.63
N LEU A 90 -35.16 -6.62 5.70
CA LEU A 90 -35.05 -7.79 6.58
C LEU A 90 -34.53 -9.00 5.77
N GLU A 91 -35.38 -9.60 4.94
CA GLU A 91 -35.03 -10.77 4.10
C GLU A 91 -34.16 -10.40 2.91
N LYS A 92 -34.46 -9.25 2.30
CA LYS A 92 -33.64 -8.61 1.28
C LYS A 92 -33.01 -7.37 1.89
N LYS A 93 -31.69 -7.30 1.92
CA LYS A 93 -30.97 -6.13 2.40
C LYS A 93 -30.49 -5.28 1.25
N THR A 94 -30.95 -4.05 1.19
CA THR A 94 -30.38 -3.04 0.29
C THR A 94 -29.20 -2.37 0.97
N LEU A 95 -28.03 -2.47 0.36
CA LEU A 95 -26.80 -1.79 0.74
C LEU A 95 -26.66 -0.54 -0.13
N GLU A 96 -26.89 0.64 0.47
CA GLU A 96 -26.74 1.93 -0.22
C GLU A 96 -25.54 2.69 0.33
N LEU A 97 -24.60 3.02 -0.58
CA LEU A 97 -23.41 3.80 -0.28
C LEU A 97 -23.57 5.22 -0.83
N LYS A 98 -23.35 6.21 0.04
CA LYS A 98 -23.35 7.64 -0.33
C LYS A 98 -22.04 8.29 0.05
N LYS A 99 -21.58 9.24 -0.76
CA LYS A 99 -20.51 10.17 -0.43
C LYS A 99 -21.10 11.41 0.23
N VAL A 100 -20.56 11.79 1.38
CA VAL A 100 -20.86 13.03 2.08
C VAL A 100 -19.89 14.09 1.55
N LEU A 101 -20.43 15.14 0.94
CA LEU A 101 -19.68 16.30 0.46
C LEU A 101 -19.71 17.43 1.50
N GLU A 102 -19.03 18.54 1.18
CA GLU A 102 -19.13 19.79 1.92
C GLU A 102 -20.61 20.24 1.97
N GLU A 103 -21.05 20.80 3.10
CA GLU A 103 -22.44 21.23 3.37
C GLU A 103 -23.49 20.11 3.58
N GLU A 104 -23.08 18.93 4.08
CA GLU A 104 -23.98 17.78 4.39
C GLU A 104 -24.73 17.19 3.18
N VAL A 105 -24.38 17.60 1.95
CA VAL A 105 -24.96 17.05 0.73
C VAL A 105 -24.48 15.60 0.57
N LYS A 106 -25.42 14.64 0.56
CA LYS A 106 -25.14 13.21 0.37
C LYS A 106 -25.43 12.79 -1.06
N VAL A 107 -24.38 12.47 -1.82
CA VAL A 107 -24.48 11.95 -3.18
C VAL A 107 -24.50 10.43 -3.16
N LYS A 108 -25.53 9.82 -3.75
CA LYS A 108 -25.60 8.37 -3.91
C LYS A 108 -24.54 7.90 -4.91
N ILE A 109 -23.69 6.97 -4.45
CA ILE A 109 -22.72 6.29 -5.31
C ILE A 109 -23.40 5.08 -5.94
N ILE A 110 -23.92 4.18 -5.10
CA ILE A 110 -24.50 2.91 -5.54
C ILE A 110 -25.52 2.38 -4.53
N SER A 111 -26.48 1.58 -5.00
CA SER A 111 -27.42 0.84 -4.16
C SER A 111 -27.63 -0.57 -4.69
N LEU A 112 -27.23 -1.57 -3.91
CA LEU A 112 -27.24 -2.97 -4.31
C LEU A 112 -28.19 -3.77 -3.41
N GLU A 113 -29.01 -4.64 -4.00
CA GLU A 113 -29.88 -5.56 -3.25
C GLU A 113 -29.19 -6.90 -3.03
N LEU A 114 -29.06 -7.29 -1.77
CA LEU A 114 -28.52 -8.57 -1.31
C LEU A 114 -29.66 -9.46 -0.82
N LYS A 115 -29.59 -10.75 -1.11
CA LYS A 115 -30.57 -11.76 -0.68
C LYS A 115 -30.04 -12.54 0.50
N ILE A 116 -30.88 -12.87 1.46
CA ILE A 116 -30.51 -13.79 2.53
C ILE A 116 -30.06 -15.13 1.94
N ALA A 117 -28.99 -15.70 2.49
CA ALA A 117 -28.50 -17.01 2.08
C ALA A 117 -29.42 -18.10 2.65
N ASP A 118 -29.80 -19.06 1.81
CA ASP A 118 -30.64 -20.19 2.22
C ASP A 118 -29.90 -21.11 3.21
N ASP A 119 -28.60 -21.32 3.00
CA ASP A 119 -27.69 -22.04 3.90
C ASP A 119 -26.49 -21.14 4.28
N PRO A 120 -26.35 -20.78 5.57
CA PRO A 120 -25.19 -20.05 6.09
C PRO A 120 -23.86 -20.78 5.97
N SER A 121 -23.87 -22.11 5.96
CA SER A 121 -22.67 -22.96 6.08
C SER A 121 -21.61 -22.67 5.00
N PRO A 122 -21.93 -22.76 3.68
CA PRO A 122 -20.95 -22.50 2.63
C PRO A 122 -20.49 -21.02 2.59
N VAL A 123 -21.35 -20.10 3.02
CA VAL A 123 -21.02 -18.67 3.05
C VAL A 123 -20.02 -18.36 4.17
N SER A 124 -20.23 -18.96 5.34
CA SER A 124 -19.31 -18.85 6.47
C SER A 124 -17.95 -19.47 6.15
N GLU A 125 -17.94 -20.65 5.56
CA GLU A 125 -16.72 -21.33 5.11
C GLU A 125 -15.92 -20.46 4.14
N ARG A 126 -16.59 -19.80 3.19
CA ARG A 126 -15.94 -18.88 2.24
C ARG A 126 -15.26 -17.70 2.95
N ILE A 127 -15.90 -17.10 3.96
CA ILE A 127 -15.31 -16.00 4.74
C ILE A 127 -14.09 -16.48 5.53
N PHE A 128 -14.17 -17.65 6.17
CA PHE A 128 -13.07 -18.20 6.95
C PHE A 128 -11.90 -18.62 6.07
N ASN A 129 -12.16 -19.32 4.96
CA ASN A 129 -11.13 -19.72 4.01
C ASN A 129 -10.41 -18.50 3.42
N TYR A 130 -11.15 -17.44 3.07
CA TYR A 130 -10.55 -16.17 2.65
C TYR A 130 -9.64 -15.60 3.74
N SER A 131 -10.15 -15.52 4.97
CA SER A 131 -9.42 -14.92 6.10
C SER A 131 -8.14 -15.69 6.42
N ILE A 132 -8.19 -17.02 6.47
CA ILE A 132 -7.03 -17.89 6.71
C ILE A 132 -6.01 -17.73 5.58
N THR A 133 -6.43 -17.86 4.32
CA THR A 133 -5.54 -17.68 3.16
C THR A 133 -4.88 -16.29 3.16
N LYS A 134 -5.63 -15.25 3.55
CA LYS A 134 -5.12 -13.89 3.64
C LYS A 134 -4.07 -13.75 4.75
N ILE A 135 -4.30 -14.37 5.92
CA ILE A 135 -3.35 -14.41 7.03
C ILE A 135 -2.07 -15.11 6.58
N ASP A 136 -2.14 -16.31 6.04
CA ASP A 136 -0.97 -17.08 5.57
C ASP A 136 -0.14 -16.28 4.54
N SER A 137 -0.83 -15.60 3.61
CA SER A 137 -0.19 -14.74 2.62
C SER A 137 0.51 -13.53 3.25
N LEU A 138 -0.11 -12.90 4.25
CA LEU A 138 0.47 -11.77 4.97
C LEU A 138 1.66 -12.20 5.83
N GLU A 139 1.58 -13.33 6.52
CA GLU A 139 2.69 -13.90 7.29
C GLU A 139 3.87 -14.22 6.39
N SER A 140 3.64 -14.89 5.27
CA SER A 140 4.69 -15.15 4.26
C SER A 140 5.33 -13.85 3.74
N LYS A 141 4.53 -12.80 3.53
CA LYS A 141 5.04 -11.49 3.11
C LYS A 141 5.87 -10.81 4.21
N ILE A 142 5.45 -10.91 5.47
CA ILE A 142 6.20 -10.40 6.62
C ILE A 142 7.55 -11.08 6.70
N ASP A 143 7.61 -12.41 6.62
CA ASP A 143 8.85 -13.17 6.69
C ASP A 143 9.82 -12.79 5.55
N ASN A 144 9.31 -12.69 4.34
CA ASN A 144 10.10 -12.26 3.18
C ASN A 144 10.67 -10.85 3.38
N LEU A 145 9.85 -9.89 3.81
CA LEU A 145 10.29 -8.52 4.09
C LEU A 145 11.32 -8.46 5.22
N GLN A 146 11.16 -9.26 6.28
CA GLN A 146 12.13 -9.34 7.36
C GLN A 146 13.48 -9.89 6.87
N ASN A 147 13.46 -10.89 5.98
CA ASN A 147 14.67 -11.43 5.37
C ASN A 147 15.35 -10.40 4.46
N GLU A 148 14.59 -9.65 3.67
CA GLU A 148 15.13 -8.56 2.85
C GLU A 148 15.75 -7.45 3.71
N VAL A 149 15.09 -7.06 4.80
CA VAL A 149 15.63 -6.05 5.74
C VAL A 149 16.97 -6.51 6.32
N LYS A 150 17.08 -7.78 6.75
CA LYS A 150 18.34 -8.35 7.25
C LYS A 150 19.43 -8.35 6.17
N ARG A 151 19.09 -8.78 4.94
CA ARG A 151 20.02 -8.79 3.81
C ARG A 151 20.54 -7.38 3.51
N LEU A 152 19.64 -6.41 3.37
CA LEU A 152 19.99 -5.02 3.08
C LEU A 152 20.81 -4.38 4.21
N ALA A 153 20.52 -4.72 5.47
CA ALA A 153 21.32 -4.26 6.60
C ALA A 153 22.76 -4.78 6.54
N ASN A 154 22.96 -6.05 6.18
CA ASN A 154 24.29 -6.62 6.01
C ASN A 154 25.04 -5.98 4.83
N GLU A 155 24.42 -5.86 3.67
CA GLU A 155 25.00 -5.22 2.49
C GLU A 155 25.41 -3.76 2.77
N LYS A 156 24.55 -3.02 3.48
CA LYS A 156 24.86 -1.66 3.93
C LYS A 156 26.09 -1.64 4.83
N ASN A 157 26.19 -2.56 5.79
CA ASN A 157 27.32 -2.60 6.72
C ASN A 157 28.63 -2.93 6.01
N GLU A 158 28.61 -3.89 5.07
CA GLU A 158 29.76 -4.23 4.23
C GLU A 158 30.21 -3.05 3.36
N ALA A 159 29.26 -2.34 2.74
CA ALA A 159 29.55 -1.15 1.96
C ALA A 159 30.17 -0.02 2.82
N ILE A 160 29.63 0.19 4.03
CA ILE A 160 30.20 1.16 4.98
C ILE A 160 31.62 0.78 5.39
N GLN A 161 31.87 -0.50 5.67
CA GLN A 161 33.20 -0.97 6.04
C GLN A 161 34.21 -0.77 4.90
N THR A 162 33.84 -1.15 3.68
CA THR A 162 34.66 -0.95 2.48
C THR A 162 34.95 0.52 2.24
N LEU A 163 33.95 1.39 2.45
CA LEU A 163 34.11 2.83 2.32
C LEU A 163 35.11 3.39 3.34
N LYS A 164 35.06 2.94 4.60
CA LYS A 164 36.03 3.33 5.63
C LYS A 164 37.45 2.97 5.25
N GLU A 165 37.66 1.74 4.78
CA GLU A 165 38.97 1.26 4.33
C GLU A 165 39.48 2.07 3.13
N CYS A 166 38.60 2.39 2.18
CA CYS A 166 38.96 3.23 1.04
C CYS A 166 39.35 4.66 1.46
N VAL A 167 38.63 5.25 2.42
CA VAL A 167 38.94 6.58 2.97
C VAL A 167 40.31 6.56 3.66
N GLU A 168 40.59 5.56 4.49
CA GLU A 168 41.88 5.42 5.17
C GLU A 168 43.03 5.27 4.17
N GLN A 169 42.87 4.42 3.15
CA GLN A 169 43.88 4.26 2.09
C GLN A 169 44.11 5.56 1.32
N LYS A 170 43.04 6.30 1.02
CA LYS A 170 43.10 7.58 0.32
C LYS A 170 43.84 8.64 1.16
N GLU A 171 43.53 8.74 2.45
CA GLU A 171 44.20 9.69 3.37
C GLU A 171 45.69 9.38 3.52
N ASN A 172 46.05 8.10 3.66
CA ASN A 172 47.45 7.67 3.71
C ASN A 172 48.20 8.01 2.41
N LEU A 173 47.57 7.80 1.25
CA LEU A 173 48.15 8.14 -0.05
C LEU A 173 48.30 9.66 -0.21
N GLU A 174 47.31 10.45 0.21
CA GLU A 174 47.39 11.91 0.20
C GLU A 174 48.56 12.40 1.06
N TYR A 175 48.73 11.85 2.28
CA TYR A 175 49.85 12.18 3.15
C TYR A 175 51.21 11.89 2.50
N ASP A 176 51.39 10.71 1.92
CA ASP A 176 52.63 10.31 1.24
C ASP A 176 52.94 11.23 0.04
N LEU A 177 51.93 11.54 -0.78
CA LEU A 177 52.06 12.47 -1.91
C LEU A 177 52.43 13.88 -1.46
N TYR A 178 51.78 14.40 -0.42
CA TYR A 178 52.08 15.73 0.14
C TYR A 178 53.50 15.78 0.70
N SER A 179 53.95 14.74 1.42
CA SER A 179 55.32 14.67 1.95
C SER A 179 56.35 14.74 0.83
N LYS A 180 56.21 13.91 -0.20
CA LYS A 180 57.10 13.92 -1.38
C LYS A 180 57.08 15.25 -2.12
N PHE A 181 55.91 15.87 -2.25
CA PHE A 181 55.79 17.18 -2.90
C PHE A 181 56.53 18.28 -2.13
N VAL A 182 56.47 18.26 -0.79
CA VAL A 182 57.19 19.20 0.07
C VAL A 182 58.71 19.03 -0.06
N GLU A 183 59.21 17.79 -0.12
CA GLU A 183 60.63 17.51 -0.34
C GLU A 183 61.12 18.14 -1.66
N VAL A 184 60.41 17.87 -2.77
CA VAL A 184 60.73 18.47 -4.08
C VAL A 184 60.68 19.99 -4.03
N LEU A 185 59.67 20.58 -3.39
CA LEU A 185 59.57 22.03 -3.21
C LEU A 185 60.76 22.61 -2.44
N ASN A 186 61.21 21.91 -1.39
CA ASN A 186 62.33 22.35 -0.57
C ASN A 186 63.65 22.27 -1.35
N GLU A 187 63.88 21.21 -2.11
CA GLU A 187 65.02 21.08 -3.02
C GLU A 187 65.03 22.20 -4.07
N LYS A 188 63.87 22.46 -4.70
CA LYS A 188 63.74 23.56 -5.67
C LYS A 188 64.01 24.92 -5.03
N LYS A 189 63.47 25.19 -3.83
CA LYS A 189 63.73 26.43 -3.08
C LYS A 189 65.21 26.56 -2.70
N ALA A 190 65.87 25.46 -2.31
CA ALA A 190 67.29 25.47 -2.00
C ALA A 190 68.12 25.83 -3.25
N LYS A 191 67.82 25.22 -4.39
CA LYS A 191 68.51 25.51 -5.65
C LYS A 191 68.34 26.97 -6.10
N ILE A 192 67.14 27.53 -5.96
CA ILE A 192 66.89 28.96 -6.27
C ILE A 192 67.73 29.86 -5.35
N ARG A 193 67.82 29.55 -4.05
CA ARG A 193 68.63 30.34 -3.10
C ARG A 193 70.12 30.29 -3.41
N GLU A 194 70.64 29.15 -3.88
CA GLU A 194 72.01 29.05 -4.37
C GLU A 194 72.22 29.97 -5.58
N LEU A 195 71.37 29.86 -6.59
CA LEU A 195 71.48 30.65 -7.82
C LEU A 195 71.38 32.17 -7.57
N VAL A 196 70.47 32.60 -6.69
CA VAL A 196 70.34 34.03 -6.34
C VAL A 196 71.58 34.55 -5.59
N LYS A 197 72.22 33.73 -4.76
CA LYS A 197 73.47 34.11 -4.10
C LYS A 197 74.63 34.24 -5.09
N ASP A 198 74.72 33.30 -6.02
CA ASP A 198 75.78 33.31 -7.04
C ASP A 198 75.64 34.53 -7.98
N ASP A 199 74.41 34.99 -8.26
CA ASP A 199 74.13 36.21 -9.05
C ASP A 199 74.42 37.53 -8.29
N ASP A 200 74.36 37.54 -6.95
CA ASP A 200 74.64 38.73 -6.12
C ASP A 200 76.15 38.94 -5.86
N ASP A 201 76.99 37.91 -6.09
CA ASP A 201 78.45 37.92 -5.89
C ASP A 201 79.26 38.22 -7.18
N GLU A 202 78.60 38.50 -8.32
CA GLU A 202 79.18 39.05 -9.58
C GLU A 202 79.05 40.59 -9.68
#